data_AF-A0A3C1BCC6-F1
#
_entry.id   AF-A0A3C1BCC6-F1
#
_cell.length_a   1.000
_cell.length_b   1.000
_cell.length_c   1.000
_cell.angle_alpha   90.00
_cell.angle_beta   90.00
_cell.angle_gamma   90.00
#
_symmetry.space_group_name_H-M   'P 1'
#
loop_
_entity.id
_entity.type
_entity.pdbx_description
1 polymer ?
#
loop_
_entity_poly.entity_id
_entity_poly.type
_entity_poly.pdbx_seq_one_letter_code
_entity_poly.pdbx_strand_id
1 'polypeptide(L)'
;MGVSHAAPKNHFGNMAGLLTAMVTTGYAELAVMMTADANTNTDRKRRRDQALLGYVDFAQANPALYDLMFSRDRLVQDDPDLLQQIRACFVILADCSAEHGWHHGSLEDKAGKRQVAIWSLIHGYAQLVTAGRFKKDNMKGLSILDILPIIEQDNQN
;
A
#
# COMPACT_ATOMS: atom_id res chain seq x y z
N MET A 1 -45.63 -22.83 -0.25
CA MET A 1 -44.76 -21.65 -0.09
C MET A 1 -43.85 -21.90 1.11
N GLY A 2 -42.63 -22.37 0.88
CA GLY A 2 -41.67 -22.69 1.92
C GLY A 2 -40.30 -22.75 1.28
N VAL A 3 -39.86 -21.60 0.76
CA VAL A 3 -38.58 -21.50 0.06
C VAL A 3 -37.44 -21.55 1.07
N SER A 4 -36.64 -22.59 0.89
CA SER A 4 -35.30 -22.88 1.38
C SER A 4 -34.60 -21.79 2.20
N HIS A 5 -34.31 -22.13 3.45
CA HIS A 5 -33.40 -21.42 4.34
C HIS A 5 -31.98 -22.01 4.20
N ALA A 6 -31.34 -21.81 3.05
CA ALA A 6 -29.92 -22.11 2.87
C ALA A 6 -29.13 -20.79 2.90
N ALA A 7 -28.74 -20.36 4.10
CA ALA A 7 -27.81 -19.25 4.29
C ALA A 7 -26.43 -19.59 3.68
N PRO A 8 -25.66 -18.63 3.13
CA PRO A 8 -24.41 -18.87 2.40
C PRO A 8 -23.26 -19.27 3.32
N LYS A 9 -23.29 -20.50 3.87
CA LYS A 9 -22.21 -21.04 4.72
C LYS A 9 -21.05 -21.67 3.95
N ASN A 10 -21.12 -21.76 2.61
CA ASN A 10 -20.15 -22.52 1.82
C ASN A 10 -19.21 -21.68 0.93
N HIS A 11 -19.35 -20.36 0.85
CA HIS A 11 -18.50 -19.56 -0.04
C HIS A 11 -17.05 -19.40 0.46
N PHE A 12 -16.84 -19.38 1.77
CA PHE A 12 -15.54 -19.06 2.37
C PHE A 12 -14.93 -20.19 3.21
N GLY A 13 -15.67 -21.27 3.45
CA GLY A 13 -15.24 -22.41 4.27
C GLY A 13 -15.16 -22.13 5.77
N ASN A 14 -14.36 -21.14 6.19
CA ASN A 14 -14.15 -20.77 7.60
C ASN A 14 -13.88 -19.25 7.75
N MET A 15 -13.62 -18.82 8.99
CA MET A 15 -13.31 -17.40 9.29
C MET A 15 -12.06 -16.91 8.55
N ALA A 16 -11.00 -17.72 8.48
CA ALA A 16 -9.79 -17.33 7.77
C ALA A 16 -10.06 -17.09 6.28
N GLY A 17 -10.88 -17.92 5.63
CA GLY A 17 -11.29 -17.73 4.24
C GLY A 17 -12.13 -16.46 4.04
N LEU A 18 -13.01 -16.13 4.98
CA LEU A 18 -13.78 -14.88 4.94
C LEU A 18 -12.85 -13.66 5.06
N LEU A 19 -11.94 -13.66 6.03
CA LEU A 19 -10.98 -12.57 6.23
C LEU A 19 -10.02 -12.44 5.04
N THR A 20 -9.61 -13.57 4.44
CA THR A 20 -8.79 -13.60 3.22
C THR A 20 -9.52 -12.92 2.08
N ALA A 21 -10.77 -13.27 1.82
CA ALA A 21 -11.57 -12.63 0.76
C ALA A 21 -11.72 -11.11 0.98
N MET A 22 -11.97 -10.67 2.23
CA MET A 22 -12.04 -9.25 2.56
C MET A 22 -10.72 -8.53 2.27
N VAL A 23 -9.59 -9.12 2.68
CA VAL A 23 -8.25 -8.58 2.43
C VAL A 23 -7.92 -8.56 0.94
N THR A 24 -8.31 -9.59 0.18
CA THR A 24 -8.17 -9.62 -1.28
C THR A 24 -8.88 -8.45 -1.93
N THR A 25 -10.13 -8.17 -1.54
CA THR A 25 -10.85 -6.97 -2.00
C THR A 25 -10.14 -5.68 -1.58
N GLY A 26 -9.63 -5.62 -0.34
CA GLY A 26 -8.87 -4.47 0.16
C GLY A 26 -7.61 -4.17 -0.67
N TYR A 27 -6.82 -5.19 -1.04
CA TYR A 27 -5.67 -4.99 -1.92
C TYR A 27 -6.07 -4.56 -3.34
N ALA A 28 -7.19 -5.06 -3.87
CA ALA A 28 -7.68 -4.64 -5.17
C ALA A 28 -8.11 -3.15 -5.16
N GLU A 29 -8.84 -2.72 -4.11
CA GLU A 29 -9.25 -1.33 -3.92
C GLU A 29 -8.03 -0.42 -3.71
N LEU A 30 -7.07 -0.84 -2.90
CA LEU A 30 -5.81 -0.12 -2.71
C LEU A 30 -5.09 0.12 -4.03
N ALA A 31 -4.95 -0.91 -4.89
CA ALA A 31 -4.30 -0.77 -6.19
C ALA A 31 -5.04 0.23 -7.10
N VAL A 32 -6.38 0.23 -7.08
CA VAL A 32 -7.19 1.22 -7.80
C VAL A 32 -6.92 2.64 -7.27
N MET A 33 -6.94 2.84 -5.95
CA MET A 33 -6.69 4.17 -5.37
C MET A 33 -5.27 4.67 -5.66
N MET A 34 -4.27 3.79 -5.65
CA MET A 34 -2.88 4.15 -6.00
C MET A 34 -2.70 4.55 -7.47
N THR A 35 -3.65 4.23 -8.36
CA THR A 35 -3.54 4.46 -9.80
C THR A 35 -4.63 5.37 -10.37
N ALA A 36 -5.56 5.84 -9.54
CA ALA A 36 -6.80 6.51 -9.97
C ALA A 36 -6.57 7.68 -10.94
N ASP A 37 -5.52 8.47 -10.71
CA ASP A 37 -5.19 9.67 -11.50
C ASP A 37 -3.99 9.49 -12.44
N ALA A 38 -3.48 8.25 -12.58
CA ALA A 38 -2.36 7.94 -13.45
C ALA A 38 -2.86 7.48 -14.83
N ASN A 39 -2.46 8.21 -15.88
CA ASN A 39 -2.62 7.79 -17.27
C ASN A 39 -1.26 7.60 -17.95
N THR A 40 -1.26 7.11 -19.19
CA THR A 40 -0.05 6.82 -19.97
C THR A 40 0.85 8.04 -20.21
N ASN A 41 0.31 9.26 -20.13
CA ASN A 41 1.04 10.51 -20.31
C ASN A 41 1.48 11.16 -18.99
N THR A 42 1.12 10.57 -17.85
CA THR A 42 1.49 11.10 -16.54
C THR A 42 2.97 10.87 -16.31
N ASP A 43 3.72 11.92 -15.98
CA ASP A 43 5.15 11.78 -15.67
C ASP A 43 5.39 10.89 -14.44
N ARG A 44 6.59 10.30 -14.34
CA ARG A 44 6.93 9.34 -13.26
C ARG A 44 6.74 9.95 -11.87
N LYS A 45 7.17 11.20 -11.66
CA LYS A 45 7.06 11.87 -10.36
C LYS A 45 5.60 11.99 -9.95
N ARG A 46 4.73 12.44 -10.85
CA ARG A 46 3.31 12.56 -10.60
C ARG A 46 2.66 11.20 -10.34
N ARG A 47 3.00 10.15 -11.09
CA ARG A 47 2.49 8.79 -10.82
C ARG A 47 2.88 8.31 -9.42
N ARG A 48 4.14 8.52 -9.02
CA ARG A 48 4.62 8.20 -7.67
C ARG A 48 3.83 8.99 -6.62
N ASP A 49 3.72 10.30 -6.78
CA ASP A 49 3.05 11.15 -5.81
C ASP A 49 1.58 10.71 -5.62
N GLN A 50 0.89 10.39 -6.72
CA GLN A 50 -0.49 9.85 -6.66
C GLN A 50 -0.57 8.48 -6.00
N ALA A 51 0.35 7.57 -6.29
CA ALA A 51 0.39 6.26 -5.66
C ALA A 51 0.58 6.34 -4.14
N LEU A 52 1.44 7.25 -3.66
CA LEU A 52 1.65 7.45 -2.23
C LEU A 52 0.42 8.10 -1.57
N LEU A 53 -0.20 9.08 -2.21
CA LEU A 53 -1.43 9.69 -1.69
C LEU A 53 -2.57 8.67 -1.63
N GLY A 54 -2.82 7.93 -2.72
CA GLY A 54 -3.87 6.91 -2.78
C GLY A 54 -3.69 5.79 -1.76
N TYR A 55 -2.44 5.43 -1.45
CA TYR A 55 -2.15 4.47 -0.37
C TYR A 55 -2.56 5.01 1.01
N VAL A 56 -2.25 6.27 1.30
CA VAL A 56 -2.64 6.92 2.56
C VAL A 56 -4.15 7.08 2.65
N ASP A 57 -4.79 7.54 1.58
CA ASP A 57 -6.24 7.75 1.52
C ASP A 57 -6.99 6.43 1.77
N PHE A 58 -6.53 5.33 1.18
CA PHE A 58 -7.08 4.01 1.46
C PHE A 58 -6.96 3.64 2.94
N ALA A 59 -5.78 3.82 3.54
CA ALA A 59 -5.54 3.49 4.95
C ALA A 59 -6.39 4.33 5.92
N GLN A 60 -6.67 5.59 5.57
CA GLN A 60 -7.52 6.48 6.37
C GLN A 60 -9.01 6.19 6.19
N ALA A 61 -9.45 5.87 4.97
CA ALA A 61 -10.83 5.51 4.68
C ALA A 61 -11.22 4.14 5.27
N ASN A 62 -10.27 3.21 5.32
CA ASN A 62 -10.50 1.81 5.66
C ASN A 62 -9.62 1.30 6.82
N PRO A 63 -9.57 1.96 8.00
CA PRO A 63 -8.56 1.69 9.03
C PRO A 63 -8.58 0.24 9.56
N ALA A 64 -9.77 -0.32 9.82
CA ALA A 64 -9.90 -1.69 10.32
C ALA A 64 -9.53 -2.74 9.27
N LEU A 65 -9.84 -2.49 7.99
CA LEU A 65 -9.46 -3.37 6.90
C LEU A 65 -7.95 -3.27 6.65
N TYR A 66 -7.40 -2.06 6.68
CA TYR A 66 -5.97 -1.82 6.58
C TYR A 66 -5.20 -2.60 7.67
N ASP A 67 -5.61 -2.51 8.94
CA ASP A 67 -5.01 -3.30 10.02
C ASP A 67 -5.12 -4.82 9.78
N LEU A 68 -6.25 -5.28 9.25
CA LEU A 68 -6.46 -6.69 8.92
C LEU A 68 -5.52 -7.19 7.80
N MET A 69 -5.23 -6.36 6.79
CA MET A 69 -4.34 -6.71 5.67
C MET A 69 -2.94 -7.10 6.13
N PHE A 70 -2.48 -6.60 7.29
CA PHE A 70 -1.17 -6.93 7.88
C PHE A 70 -1.23 -7.98 9.01
N SER A 71 -2.41 -8.49 9.34
CA SER A 71 -2.63 -9.53 10.36
C SER A 71 -2.50 -10.94 9.79
N ARG A 72 -1.28 -11.31 9.36
CA ARG A 72 -1.01 -12.52 8.57
C ARG A 72 -1.46 -13.83 9.21
N ASP A 73 -1.44 -13.92 10.53
CA ASP A 73 -1.84 -15.08 11.33
C ASP A 73 -3.34 -15.44 11.18
N ARG A 74 -4.15 -14.53 10.64
CA ARG A 74 -5.60 -14.69 10.49
C ARG A 74 -6.05 -15.07 9.08
N LEU A 75 -5.14 -15.12 8.11
CA LEU A 75 -5.45 -15.29 6.69
C LEU A 75 -4.90 -16.60 6.13
N VAL A 76 -5.48 -17.06 5.02
CA VAL A 76 -4.93 -18.14 4.18
C VAL A 76 -3.83 -17.54 3.31
N GLN A 77 -2.58 -17.70 3.73
CA GLN A 77 -1.43 -16.98 3.17
C GLN A 77 -1.07 -17.35 1.72
N ASP A 78 -1.43 -18.55 1.29
CA ASP A 78 -1.15 -19.11 -0.03
C ASP A 78 -2.35 -19.01 -0.99
N ASP A 79 -3.40 -18.29 -0.61
CA ASP A 79 -4.54 -18.02 -1.47
C ASP A 79 -4.10 -17.29 -2.76
N PRO A 80 -4.36 -17.85 -3.96
CA PRO A 80 -3.82 -17.32 -5.20
C PRO A 80 -4.38 -15.95 -5.56
N ASP A 81 -5.64 -15.67 -5.22
CA ASP A 81 -6.31 -14.41 -5.51
C ASP A 81 -5.74 -13.30 -4.60
N LEU A 82 -5.54 -13.61 -3.31
CA LEU A 82 -4.84 -12.71 -2.39
C LEU A 82 -3.45 -12.37 -2.91
N LEU A 83 -2.66 -13.39 -3.27
CA LEU A 83 -1.29 -13.20 -3.77
C LEU A 83 -1.27 -12.39 -5.06
N GLN A 84 -2.28 -12.51 -5.93
CA GLN A 84 -2.39 -11.70 -7.13
C GLN A 84 -2.55 -10.21 -6.81
N GLN A 85 -3.44 -9.87 -5.87
CA GLN A 85 -3.69 -8.47 -5.51
C GLN A 85 -2.53 -7.85 -4.73
N ILE A 86 -1.86 -8.63 -3.86
CA ILE A 86 -0.60 -8.21 -3.22
C ILE A 86 0.46 -7.87 -4.26
N ARG A 87 0.65 -8.72 -5.28
CA ARG A 87 1.61 -8.48 -6.36
C ARG A 87 1.29 -7.21 -7.14
N ALA A 88 0.02 -6.92 -7.41
CA ALA A 88 -0.39 -5.70 -8.10
C ALA A 88 0.05 -4.43 -7.34
N CYS A 89 -0.20 -4.39 -6.03
CA CYS A 89 0.26 -3.29 -5.17
C CYS A 89 1.79 -3.19 -5.12
N PHE A 90 2.48 -4.34 -5.03
CA PHE A 90 3.94 -4.38 -4.99
C PHE A 90 4.58 -3.79 -6.25
N VAL A 91 4.04 -4.10 -7.44
CA VAL A 91 4.54 -3.54 -8.71
C VAL A 91 4.45 -2.01 -8.72
N ILE A 92 3.35 -1.44 -8.21
CA ILE A 92 3.17 0.02 -8.14
C ILE A 92 4.21 0.63 -7.20
N LEU A 93 4.39 0.07 -5.99
CA LEU A 93 5.40 0.55 -5.04
C LEU A 93 6.83 0.39 -5.56
N ALA A 94 7.11 -0.68 -6.31
CA ALA A 94 8.38 -0.87 -6.96
C ALA A 94 8.68 0.23 -7.99
N ASP A 95 7.71 0.64 -8.81
CA ASP A 95 7.86 1.78 -9.73
C ASP A 95 8.07 3.09 -8.96
N CYS A 96 7.37 3.28 -7.83
CA CYS A 96 7.54 4.45 -6.95
C CYS A 96 8.95 4.54 -6.35
N SER A 97 9.58 3.38 -6.10
CA SER A 97 10.94 3.32 -5.54
C SER A 97 12.04 3.66 -6.54
N ALA A 98 11.72 3.66 -7.85
CA ALA A 98 12.69 3.91 -8.89
C ALA A 98 13.34 5.30 -8.71
N GLU A 99 14.63 5.39 -9.04
CA GLU A 99 15.41 6.65 -9.02
C GLU A 99 15.67 7.27 -7.63
N HIS A 100 15.15 6.73 -6.53
CA HIS A 100 15.44 7.25 -5.19
C HIS A 100 16.90 7.00 -4.73
N GLY A 101 17.57 8.02 -4.22
CA GLY A 101 18.93 7.93 -3.64
C GLY A 101 19.05 7.26 -2.27
N TRP A 102 18.05 6.47 -1.84
CA TRP A 102 17.88 6.01 -0.44
C TRP A 102 18.81 4.90 0.03
N HIS A 103 20.03 4.86 -0.48
CA HIS A 103 20.94 3.76 -0.18
C HIS A 103 22.39 4.19 -0.41
N HIS A 104 23.24 3.70 0.48
CA HIS A 104 24.69 3.64 0.29
C HIS A 104 25.09 2.18 -0.02
N GLY A 105 26.23 2.00 -0.70
CA GLY A 105 26.79 0.67 -1.01
C GLY A 105 26.64 0.23 -2.47
N SER A 106 26.95 -1.05 -2.73
CA SER A 106 27.10 -1.62 -4.07
C SER A 106 25.83 -1.50 -4.93
N LEU A 107 26.05 -1.50 -6.26
CA LEU A 107 25.01 -1.42 -7.28
C LEU A 107 24.03 -2.60 -7.25
N GLU A 108 24.45 -3.74 -6.73
CA GLU A 108 23.73 -5.02 -6.80
C GLU A 108 22.43 -5.04 -5.96
N ASP A 109 22.38 -4.29 -4.85
CA ASP A 109 21.22 -4.28 -3.94
C ASP A 109 20.34 -3.03 -4.04
N LYS A 110 20.64 -2.10 -4.96
CA LYS A 110 20.02 -0.75 -4.95
C LYS A 110 18.51 -0.79 -5.09
N ALA A 111 18.00 -1.65 -5.96
CA ALA A 111 16.56 -1.77 -6.20
C ALA A 111 15.81 -2.27 -4.96
N GLY A 112 16.29 -3.36 -4.34
CA GLY A 112 15.68 -3.92 -3.13
C GLY A 112 15.72 -2.94 -1.95
N LYS A 113 16.85 -2.25 -1.74
CA LYS A 113 16.98 -1.23 -0.67
C LYS A 113 15.99 -0.08 -0.86
N ARG A 114 15.84 0.44 -2.08
CA ARG A 114 14.86 1.48 -2.41
C ARG A 114 13.42 1.02 -2.16
N GLN A 115 13.09 -0.21 -2.56
CA GLN A 115 11.77 -0.80 -2.35
C GLN A 115 11.44 -0.95 -0.86
N VAL A 116 12.39 -1.45 -0.06
CA VAL A 116 12.21 -1.56 1.40
C VAL A 116 12.05 -0.19 2.03
N ALA A 117 12.83 0.80 1.60
CA ALA A 117 12.73 2.17 2.12
C ALA A 117 11.39 2.85 1.78
N ILE A 118 10.89 2.74 0.54
CA ILE A 118 9.56 3.31 0.18
C ILE A 118 8.46 2.65 0.96
N TRP A 119 8.55 1.33 1.09
CA TRP A 119 7.54 0.58 1.78
C TRP A 119 7.52 0.89 3.28
N SER A 120 8.69 0.99 3.91
CA SER A 120 8.80 1.37 5.32
C SER A 120 8.25 2.78 5.56
N LEU A 121 8.59 3.74 4.69
CA LEU A 121 8.14 5.11 4.79
C LEU A 121 6.62 5.23 4.68
N ILE A 122 6.04 4.70 3.60
CA ILE A 122 4.61 4.82 3.33
C ILE A 122 3.78 4.06 4.37
N HIS A 123 4.22 2.86 4.77
CA HIS A 123 3.51 2.05 5.74
C HIS A 123 3.55 2.69 7.13
N GLY A 124 4.73 3.13 7.57
CA GLY A 124 4.88 3.83 8.85
C GLY A 124 4.07 5.13 8.89
N TYR A 125 4.10 5.92 7.82
CA TYR A 125 3.28 7.13 7.73
C TYR A 125 1.78 6.82 7.81
N ALA A 126 1.30 5.85 7.04
CA ALA A 126 -0.11 5.44 7.02
C ALA A 126 -0.58 4.96 8.41
N GLN A 127 0.23 4.13 9.09
CA GLN A 127 -0.08 3.69 10.46
C GLN A 127 -0.14 4.86 11.45
N LEU A 128 0.81 5.80 11.37
CA LEU A 128 0.86 6.95 12.28
C LEU A 128 -0.30 7.91 12.07
N VAL A 129 -0.68 8.18 10.81
CA VAL A 129 -1.79 9.08 10.49
C VAL A 129 -3.13 8.44 10.86
N THR A 130 -3.33 7.16 10.56
CA THR A 130 -4.54 6.41 10.94
C THR A 130 -4.67 6.30 12.46
N ALA A 131 -3.56 6.16 13.19
CA ALA A 131 -3.55 6.19 14.65
C ALA A 131 -3.65 7.62 15.25
N GLY A 132 -3.85 8.66 14.43
CA GLY A 132 -4.03 10.05 14.87
C GLY A 132 -2.82 10.62 15.61
N ARG A 133 -1.59 10.25 15.21
CA ARG A 133 -0.36 10.60 15.96
C ARG A 133 0.19 11.99 15.64
N PHE A 134 -0.26 12.64 14.57
CA PHE A 134 0.19 13.99 14.16
C PHE A 134 -0.59 15.11 14.86
N LYS A 135 -0.51 15.17 16.20
CA LYS A 135 -1.29 16.11 17.03
C LYS A 135 -0.62 17.46 17.27
N LYS A 136 0.71 17.54 17.12
CA LYS A 136 1.47 18.78 17.31
C LYS A 136 1.21 19.74 16.14
N ASP A 137 1.17 21.04 16.40
CA ASP A 137 0.82 22.04 15.38
C ASP A 137 1.75 22.00 14.16
N ASN A 138 3.05 21.74 14.37
CA ASN A 138 4.03 21.59 13.30
C ASN A 138 3.95 20.25 12.53
N MET A 139 3.06 19.35 12.92
CA MET A 139 2.81 18.07 12.24
C MET A 139 1.45 18.03 11.55
N LYS A 140 0.54 18.96 11.88
CA LYS A 140 -0.79 19.02 11.29
C LYS A 140 -0.68 19.37 9.81
N GLY A 141 -1.38 18.62 8.97
CA GLY A 141 -1.45 18.88 7.53
C GLY A 141 -0.19 18.47 6.75
N LEU A 142 0.83 17.90 7.39
CA LEU A 142 1.92 17.26 6.65
C LEU A 142 1.36 16.13 5.80
N SER A 143 1.76 16.12 4.54
CA SER A 143 1.53 15.06 3.57
C SER A 143 2.69 14.06 3.59
N ILE A 144 2.43 12.84 3.12
CA ILE A 144 3.49 11.88 2.80
C ILE A 144 4.52 12.48 1.82
N LEU A 145 4.08 13.38 0.94
CA LEU A 145 4.97 14.03 -0.04
C LEU A 145 5.95 15.02 0.61
N ASP A 146 5.62 15.57 1.78
CA ASP A 146 6.48 16.53 2.50
C ASP A 146 7.66 15.85 3.19
N ILE A 147 7.58 14.54 3.42
CA ILE A 147 8.62 13.74 4.07
C ILE A 147 9.39 12.85 3.09
N LEU A 148 9.09 12.97 1.78
CA LEU A 148 9.96 12.40 0.77
C LEU A 148 11.28 13.18 0.78
N PRO A 149 12.43 12.53 0.98
CA PRO A 149 13.71 13.20 0.95
C PRO A 149 13.96 13.79 -0.44
N ILE A 150 14.57 14.97 -0.44
CA ILE A 150 15.00 15.68 -1.64
C ILE A 150 16.14 14.88 -2.26
N ILE A 151 16.00 14.56 -3.55
CA ILE A 151 17.09 13.98 -4.33
C ILE A 151 17.93 15.15 -4.82
N GLU A 152 19.02 15.45 -4.12
CA GLU A 152 20.09 16.22 -4.75
C GLU A 152 20.64 15.34 -5.86
N GLN A 153 20.56 15.80 -7.12
CA GLN A 153 21.33 15.18 -8.17
C GLN A 153 22.79 15.40 -7.80
N ASP A 154 23.52 14.32 -7.53
CA ASP A 154 24.97 14.37 -7.50
C ASP A 154 25.41 14.97 -8.85
N ASN A 155 25.72 16.27 -8.85
CA ASN A 155 26.48 16.89 -9.92
C ASN A 155 27.86 16.26 -9.87
N GLN A 156 27.99 15.09 -10.48
CA GLN A 156 29.28 14.55 -10.89
C GLN A 156 29.79 15.45 -12.02
N ASN A 157 30.50 16.50 -11.63
CA ASN A 157 31.51 17.15 -12.47
C ASN A 157 32.65 16.17 -12.77
#